data_AF-A0A1J5ATT5-F1
#
_entry.id   AF-A0A1J5ATT5-F1
#
_cell.length_a   1.000
_cell.length_b   1.000
_cell.length_c   1.000
_cell.angle_alpha   90.00
_cell.angle_beta   90.00
_cell.angle_gamma   90.00
#
_symmetry.space_group_name_H-M   'P 1'
#
loop_
_entity.id
_entity.type
_entity.pdbx_description
1 polymer ?
#
loop_
_entity_poly.entity_id
_entity_poly.type
_entity_poly.pdbx_seq_one_letter_code
_entity_poly.pdbx_strand_id
1 'polypeptide(L)'
;MASSSEGQGAQDISLFLRKATGLVRSWSVFDAFVYAFFSINLVTLGLYIFSQMYYLEGGLLPTLIISGVFIIFEVIVYASLIAVMPRAGGDYVWQSRILGGGIGFVLAVTGWWFILWLWVPLYADMLRHIFC
;
A
#
# COMPACT_ATOMS: atom_id res chain seq x y z
N MET A 1 -18.19 35.66 60.67
CA MET A 1 -19.46 35.60 59.91
C MET A 1 -19.04 35.64 58.44
N ALA A 2 -18.74 34.47 57.87
CA ALA A 2 -19.63 33.77 56.92
C ALA A 2 -19.82 34.61 55.64
N SER A 3 -19.59 34.14 54.42
CA SER A 3 -19.20 32.85 53.85
C SER A 3 -19.07 33.09 52.33
N SER A 4 -18.34 32.21 51.61
CA SER A 4 -18.67 31.67 50.26
C SER A 4 -19.02 32.65 49.13
N SER A 5 -18.57 32.55 47.88
CA SER A 5 -17.87 31.53 47.08
C SER A 5 -18.23 31.95 45.66
N GLU A 6 -17.28 32.05 44.74
CA GLU A 6 -17.57 31.75 43.34
C GLU A 6 -16.22 31.42 42.69
N GLY A 7 -15.85 30.16 42.85
CA GLY A 7 -14.80 29.56 42.06
C GLY A 7 -15.23 29.68 40.60
N GLN A 8 -14.50 30.51 39.86
CA GLN A 8 -14.47 30.42 38.41
C GLN A 8 -13.84 29.06 38.08
N GLY A 9 -14.71 28.05 38.03
CA GLY A 9 -14.42 26.79 37.38
C GLY A 9 -14.16 27.13 35.92
N ALA A 10 -12.89 27.30 35.57
CA ALA A 10 -12.43 27.07 34.23
C ALA A 10 -13.01 25.70 33.85
N GLN A 11 -14.07 25.72 33.05
CA GLN A 11 -14.50 24.52 32.38
C GLN A 11 -13.31 24.11 31.56
N ASP A 12 -12.57 23.12 32.06
CA ASP A 12 -11.73 22.27 31.25
C ASP A 12 -12.63 21.80 30.12
N ILE A 13 -12.58 22.51 28.98
CA ILE A 13 -12.88 21.94 27.69
C ILE A 13 -11.83 20.86 27.53
N SER A 14 -12.08 19.74 28.19
CA SER A 14 -11.46 18.47 27.93
C SER A 14 -11.89 18.11 26.53
N LEU A 15 -11.19 18.71 25.57
CA LEU A 15 -11.00 18.12 24.25
C LEU A 15 -10.68 16.67 24.56
N PHE A 16 -11.64 15.78 24.26
CA PHE A 16 -11.45 14.35 24.32
C PHE A 16 -10.38 14.01 23.29
N LEU A 17 -9.12 14.30 23.64
CA LEU A 17 -7.96 13.78 22.98
C LEU A 17 -8.03 12.29 23.28
N ARG A 18 -8.67 11.55 22.36
CA ARG A 18 -8.48 10.11 22.28
C ARG A 18 -6.97 9.95 22.27
N LYS A 19 -6.41 9.38 23.34
CA LYS A 19 -5.01 8.95 23.33
C LYS A 19 -4.92 8.01 22.13
N ALA A 20 -4.36 8.51 21.03
CA ALA A 20 -3.87 7.65 19.99
C ALA A 20 -2.79 6.86 20.70
N THR A 21 -3.12 5.63 21.09
CA THR A 21 -2.13 4.67 21.54
C THR A 21 -1.18 4.55 20.36
N GLY A 22 -0.10 5.34 20.41
CA GLY A 22 0.96 5.28 19.45
C GLY A 22 1.39 3.83 19.51
N LEU A 23 1.07 3.09 18.46
CA LEU A 23 1.66 1.79 18.23
C LEU A 23 3.12 2.10 17.91
N VAL A 24 3.91 2.41 18.94
CA VAL A 24 5.35 2.66 18.88
C VAL A 24 6.03 1.29 18.79
N ARG A 25 5.57 0.45 17.85
CA ARG A 25 6.39 -0.66 17.40
C ARG A 25 7.04 -0.16 16.12
N SER A 26 8.20 0.46 16.29
CA SER A 26 9.12 0.69 15.18
C SER A 26 9.31 -0.64 14.46
N TRP A 27 8.83 -0.72 13.23
CA TRP A 27 9.09 -1.87 12.37
C TRP A 27 10.60 -1.97 12.15
N SER A 28 11.15 -3.18 12.30
CA SER A 28 12.55 -3.41 11.92
C SER A 28 12.66 -3.33 10.39
N VAL A 29 13.75 -2.76 9.88
CA VAL A 29 14.02 -2.70 8.43
C VAL A 29 14.01 -4.10 7.80
N PHE A 30 14.48 -5.10 8.55
CA PHE A 30 14.46 -6.49 8.10
C PHE A 30 13.04 -7.07 8.03
N ASP A 31 12.19 -6.75 9.00
CA ASP A 31 10.77 -7.16 9.00
C ASP A 31 10.02 -6.51 7.82
N ALA A 32 10.31 -5.23 7.56
CA ALA A 32 9.79 -4.51 6.40
C ALA A 32 10.25 -5.12 5.07
N PHE A 33 11.51 -5.53 4.98
CA PHE A 33 12.06 -6.19 3.80
C PHE A 33 11.40 -7.55 3.55
N VAL A 34 11.28 -8.39 4.58
CA VAL A 34 10.63 -9.70 4.48
C VAL A 34 9.17 -9.53 4.04
N TYR A 35 8.45 -8.58 4.64
CA TYR A 35 7.09 -8.25 4.23
C TYR A 35 7.02 -7.85 2.76
N ALA A 36 7.86 -6.89 2.32
CA ALA A 36 7.87 -6.42 0.94
C ALA A 36 8.22 -7.54 -0.06
N PHE A 37 9.21 -8.38 0.27
CA PHE A 37 9.67 -9.48 -0.58
C PHE A 37 8.56 -10.53 -0.82
N PHE A 38 7.83 -10.92 0.23
CA PHE A 38 6.73 -11.88 0.09
C PHE A 38 5.45 -11.24 -0.46
N SER A 39 5.22 -9.94 -0.23
CA SER A 39 4.02 -9.23 -0.70
C SER A 39 3.91 -9.18 -2.22
N ILE A 40 5.02 -9.29 -2.95
CA ILE A 40 5.06 -9.28 -4.42
C ILE A 40 4.42 -10.55 -5.03
N ASN A 41 4.05 -11.56 -4.23
CA ASN A 41 3.52 -12.84 -4.74
C ASN A 41 4.49 -13.53 -5.70
N LEU A 42 5.79 -13.51 -5.35
CA LEU A 42 6.87 -14.05 -6.19
C LEU A 42 6.66 -15.52 -6.58
N VAL A 43 6.17 -16.34 -5.65
CA VAL A 43 6.00 -17.79 -5.86
C VAL A 43 4.85 -18.08 -6.81
N THR A 44 3.73 -17.37 -6.68
CA THR A 44 2.51 -17.65 -7.44
C THR A 44 2.51 -16.94 -8.79
N LEU A 45 2.65 -15.62 -8.82
CA LEU A 45 2.59 -14.84 -10.07
C LEU A 45 3.97 -14.74 -10.73
N GLY A 46 5.02 -14.53 -9.94
CA GLY A 46 6.37 -14.36 -10.46
C GLY A 46 6.88 -15.60 -11.20
N LEU A 47 6.69 -16.79 -10.63
CA LEU A 47 7.07 -18.05 -11.28
C LEU A 47 6.13 -18.43 -12.44
N TYR A 48 4.84 -18.13 -12.32
CA TYR A 48 3.87 -18.41 -13.37
C TYR A 48 4.12 -17.59 -14.66
N ILE A 49 4.67 -16.39 -14.57
CA ILE A 49 5.02 -15.60 -15.75
C ILE A 49 6.10 -16.26 -16.63
N PHE A 50 6.97 -17.09 -16.03
CA PHE A 50 7.95 -17.88 -16.79
C PHE A 50 7.31 -19.03 -17.57
N SER A 51 6.14 -19.55 -17.14
CA SER A 51 5.40 -20.56 -17.91
C SER A 51 4.70 -19.96 -19.14
N GLN A 52 4.36 -18.68 -19.08
CA GLN A 52 3.74 -17.92 -20.17
C GLN A 52 4.75 -17.47 -21.26
N MET A 53 6.01 -17.92 -21.17
CA MET A 53 7.10 -17.57 -22.10
C MET A 53 6.79 -17.91 -23.56
N TYR A 54 5.89 -18.86 -23.82
CA TYR A 54 5.43 -19.21 -25.17
C TYR A 54 4.73 -18.03 -25.88
N TYR A 55 3.98 -17.20 -25.15
CA TYR A 55 3.27 -16.05 -25.71
C TYR A 55 4.18 -14.82 -25.96
N LEU A 56 5.38 -14.79 -25.39
CA LEU A 56 6.32 -13.67 -25.50
C LEU A 56 7.41 -13.88 -26.56
N GLU A 57 7.25 -14.87 -27.44
CA GLU A 57 8.19 -15.21 -28.54
C GLU A 57 9.67 -15.29 -28.11
N GLY A 58 9.93 -15.65 -26.84
CA GLY A 58 11.30 -15.76 -26.29
C GLY A 58 11.95 -14.44 -25.86
N GLY A 59 11.25 -13.31 -25.90
CA GLY A 59 11.73 -11.98 -25.51
C GLY A 59 11.80 -11.71 -23.99
N LEU A 60 12.02 -12.73 -23.16
CA LEU A 60 11.90 -12.62 -21.70
C LEU A 60 13.00 -11.71 -21.11
N LEU A 61 14.22 -11.82 -21.64
CA LEU A 61 15.38 -11.07 -21.17
C LEU A 61 15.28 -9.55 -21.43
N PRO A 62 14.95 -9.06 -22.64
CA PRO A 62 14.73 -7.62 -22.86
C PRO A 62 13.50 -7.09 -22.11
N THR A 63 12.42 -7.87 -22.02
CA THR A 63 11.21 -7.47 -21.29
C THR A 63 11.51 -7.28 -19.80
N LEU A 64 12.30 -8.18 -19.21
CA LEU A 64 12.73 -8.11 -17.81
C LEU A 64 13.64 -6.90 -17.54
N ILE A 65 14.55 -6.58 -18.46
CA ILE A 65 15.42 -5.40 -18.31
C ILE A 65 14.60 -4.13 -18.37
N ILE A 66 13.70 -4.00 -19.35
CA ILE A 66 12.87 -2.81 -19.54
C ILE A 66 11.94 -2.62 -18.33
N SER A 67 11.23 -3.67 -17.90
CA SER A 67 10.34 -3.60 -16.75
C SER A 67 11.11 -3.31 -15.46
N GLY A 68 12.28 -3.92 -15.26
CA GLY A 68 13.16 -3.66 -14.12
C GLY A 68 13.58 -2.18 -14.02
N VAL A 69 13.91 -1.54 -15.14
CA VAL A 69 14.24 -0.10 -15.16
C VAL A 69 13.05 0.74 -14.71
N PHE A 70 11.84 0.49 -15.24
CA PHE A 70 10.64 1.23 -14.83
C PHE A 70 10.30 1.02 -13.35
N ILE A 71 10.44 -0.21 -12.84
CA ILE A 71 10.19 -0.54 -11.43
C ILE A 71 11.18 0.21 -10.52
N ILE A 72 12.44 0.39 -10.91
CA ILE A 72 13.39 1.18 -10.12
C ILE A 72 12.92 2.62 -9.95
N PHE A 73 12.43 3.26 -11.02
CA PHE A 73 11.86 4.61 -10.93
C PHE A 73 10.66 4.66 -9.99
N GLU A 74 9.76 3.67 -10.08
CA GLU A 74 8.60 3.56 -9.18
C GLU A 74 9.04 3.42 -7.72
N VAL A 75 9.98 2.52 -7.42
CA VAL A 75 10.49 2.29 -6.06
C VAL A 75 11.08 3.56 -5.46
N ILE A 76 11.84 4.34 -6.24
CA ILE A 76 12.41 5.62 -5.78
C ILE A 76 11.30 6.60 -5.39
N VAL A 77 10.28 6.73 -6.24
CA VAL A 77 9.13 7.61 -5.99
C VAL A 77 8.39 7.17 -4.74
N TYR A 78 8.04 5.88 -4.63
CA TYR A 78 7.33 5.33 -3.48
C TYR A 78 8.13 5.46 -2.17
N ALA A 79 9.44 5.21 -2.20
CA ALA A 79 10.30 5.39 -1.04
C ALA A 79 10.35 6.87 -0.59
N SER A 80 10.41 7.81 -1.54
CA SER A 80 10.39 9.24 -1.24
C SER A 80 9.05 9.68 -0.62
N LEU A 81 7.93 9.14 -1.10
CA LEU A 81 6.59 9.41 -0.59
C LEU A 81 6.40 8.90 0.84
N ILE A 82 6.90 7.70 1.15
CA ILE A 82 6.88 7.14 2.51
C ILE A 82 7.70 8.02 3.47
N ALA A 83 8.87 8.49 3.03
CA ALA A 83 9.74 9.33 3.84
C ALA A 83 9.13 10.70 4.15
N VAL A 84 8.45 11.32 3.18
CA VAL A 84 7.80 12.63 3.36
C VAL A 84 6.49 12.52 4.15
N MET A 85 5.76 11.41 4.00
CA MET A 85 4.45 11.20 4.63
C MET A 85 4.36 9.84 5.35
N PRO A 86 4.94 9.72 6.57
CA PRO A 86 4.94 8.47 7.34
C PRO A 86 3.58 8.24 8.04
N ARG A 87 2.53 7.98 7.26
CA ARG A 87 1.16 7.76 7.74
C ARG A 87 0.64 6.42 7.24
N ALA A 88 -0.12 5.73 8.08
CA ALA A 88 -0.83 4.51 7.67
C ALA A 88 -1.98 4.88 6.72
N GLY A 89 -2.01 4.28 5.54
CA GLY A 89 -3.09 4.47 4.56
C GLY A 89 -2.70 4.37 3.08
N GLY A 90 -1.42 4.11 2.78
CA GLY A 90 -0.98 3.69 1.45
C GLY A 90 -1.14 4.75 0.34
N ASP A 91 -1.28 4.26 -0.88
CA ASP A 91 -1.44 5.02 -2.11
C ASP A 91 -2.64 5.98 -2.07
N TYR A 92 -3.77 5.56 -1.50
CA TYR A 92 -4.96 6.42 -1.34
C TYR A 92 -4.67 7.67 -0.51
N VAL A 93 -3.95 7.54 0.61
CA VAL A 93 -3.60 8.70 1.45
C VAL A 93 -2.65 9.63 0.73
N TRP A 94 -1.72 9.10 -0.07
CA TRP A 94 -0.80 9.93 -0.83
C TRP A 94 -1.49 10.66 -1.98
N GLN A 95 -2.31 9.95 -2.76
CA GLN A 95 -3.06 10.51 -3.89
C GLN A 95 -4.09 11.55 -3.44
N SER A 96 -4.83 11.28 -2.36
CA SER A 96 -5.82 12.24 -1.82
C SER A 96 -5.18 13.52 -1.27
N ARG A 97 -3.90 13.50 -0.89
CA ARG A 97 -3.16 14.69 -0.43
C ARG A 97 -2.61 15.54 -1.57
N ILE A 98 -2.18 14.90 -2.66
CA ILE A 98 -1.63 15.61 -3.84
C ILE A 98 -2.76 16.15 -4.72
N LEU A 99 -3.81 15.36 -4.95
CA LEU A 99 -4.85 15.65 -5.95
C LEU A 99 -6.21 16.03 -5.32
N GLY A 100 -6.36 15.88 -4.01
CA GLY A 100 -7.62 16.10 -3.29
C GLY A 100 -8.44 14.81 -3.08
N GLY A 101 -9.35 14.82 -2.11
CA GLY A 101 -10.03 13.62 -1.62
C GLY A 101 -10.85 12.86 -2.66
N GLY A 102 -11.57 13.56 -3.54
CA GLY A 102 -12.41 12.94 -4.56
C GLY A 102 -11.62 12.24 -5.66
N ILE A 103 -10.59 12.92 -6.19
CA ILE A 103 -9.74 12.37 -7.27
C ILE A 103 -8.85 11.24 -6.73
N GLY A 104 -8.30 11.42 -5.53
CA GLY A 104 -7.54 10.35 -4.87
C GLY A 104 -8.36 9.10 -4.60
N PHE A 105 -9.66 9.23 -4.31
CA PHE A 105 -10.55 8.08 -4.13
C PHE A 105 -10.77 7.32 -5.44
N VAL A 106 -11.06 8.04 -6.52
CA VAL A 106 -11.28 7.39 -7.83
C VAL A 106 -10.02 6.68 -8.28
N LEU A 107 -8.84 7.29 -8.14
CA LEU A 107 -7.57 6.67 -8.56
C LEU A 107 -7.20 5.45 -7.72
N ALA A 108 -7.37 5.49 -6.40
CA ALA A 108 -7.09 4.35 -5.54
C ALA A 108 -8.09 3.20 -5.78
N VAL A 109 -9.39 3.51 -5.90
CA VAL A 109 -10.42 2.50 -6.12
C VAL A 109 -10.30 1.88 -7.51
N THR A 110 -10.05 2.68 -8.55
CA THR A 110 -9.87 2.14 -9.91
C THR A 110 -8.64 1.22 -9.95
N GLY A 111 -7.49 1.68 -9.46
CA GLY A 111 -6.28 0.85 -9.41
C GLY A 111 -6.51 -0.48 -8.70
N TRP A 112 -7.23 -0.45 -7.57
CA TRP A 112 -7.45 -1.66 -6.77
C TRP A 112 -8.51 -2.60 -7.33
N TRP A 113 -9.59 -2.07 -7.88
CA TRP A 113 -10.67 -2.88 -8.46
C TRP A 113 -10.23 -3.55 -9.77
N PHE A 114 -9.45 -2.84 -10.61
CA PHE A 114 -8.94 -3.40 -11.86
C PHE A 114 -7.93 -4.52 -11.63
N ILE A 115 -7.03 -4.37 -10.64
CA ILE A 115 -6.08 -5.42 -10.29
C ILE A 115 -6.79 -6.68 -9.81
N LEU A 116 -7.79 -6.57 -8.94
CA LEU A 116 -8.52 -7.75 -8.45
C LEU A 116 -9.26 -8.48 -9.58
N TRP A 117 -9.84 -7.73 -10.52
CA TRP A 117 -10.47 -8.32 -11.71
C TRP A 117 -9.47 -9.00 -12.65
N LEU A 118 -8.21 -8.55 -12.70
CA LEU A 118 -7.16 -9.22 -13.47
C LEU A 118 -6.64 -10.48 -12.75
N TRP A 119 -6.61 -10.47 -11.43
CA TRP A 119 -6.13 -11.62 -10.64
C TRP A 119 -7.08 -12.82 -10.71
N VAL A 120 -8.40 -12.60 -10.78
CA VAL A 120 -9.39 -13.70 -10.81
C VAL A 120 -9.23 -14.60 -12.05
N PRO A 121 -9.19 -14.09 -13.30
CA PRO A 121 -8.90 -14.91 -14.48
C PRO A 121 -7.52 -15.57 -14.45
N LEU A 122 -6.51 -14.86 -13.93
CA LEU A 122 -5.15 -15.40 -13.85
C LEU A 122 -5.09 -16.62 -12.93
N TYR A 123 -5.72 -16.55 -11.75
CA TYR A 123 -5.82 -17.70 -10.85
C TYR A 123 -6.71 -18.81 -11.39
N ALA A 124 -7.78 -18.48 -12.12
CA ALA A 124 -8.60 -19.47 -12.79
C ALA A 124 -7.81 -20.25 -13.85
N ASP A 125 -6.93 -19.57 -14.60
CA ASP A 125 -6.05 -20.21 -15.57
C ASP A 125 -4.98 -21.08 -14.90
N MET A 126 -4.40 -20.64 -13.78
CA MET A 126 -3.50 -21.47 -12.97
C MET A 126 -4.18 -22.75 -12.47
N LEU A 127 -5.43 -22.66 -11.99
CA LEU A 127 -6.23 -23.81 -11.57
C LEU A 127 -6.51 -24.77 -12.74
N ARG A 128 -6.83 -24.23 -13.93
CA ARG A 128 -7.07 -25.03 -15.13
C ARG A 128 -5.86 -25.90 -15.49
N HIS A 129 -4.65 -25.36 -15.38
CA HIS A 129 -3.40 -26.09 -15.67
C HIS A 129 -3.06 -27.21 -14.68
N ILE A 130 -3.68 -27.26 -13.49
CA ILE A 130 -3.43 -28.29 -12.47
C ILE A 130 -4.40 -29.47 -12.60
N PHE A 131 -5.65 -29.21 -12.97
CA PHE A 131 -6.72 -30.22 -12.97
C PHE A 131 -7.00 -30.87 -14.34
N CYS A 132 -6.35 -30.40 -15.41
CA CYS A 132 -6.57 -30.87 -16.78
C CYS A 132 -5.23 -31.17 -17.46
#